data_AF-A0A9X3XBB8-F1
#
_entry.id   AF-A0A9X3XBB8-F1
#
_cell.length_a   1.000
_cell.length_b   1.000
_cell.length_c   1.000
_cell.angle_alpha   90.00
_cell.angle_beta   90.00
_cell.angle_gamma   90.00
#
_symmetry.space_group_name_H-M   'P 1'
#
loop_
_entity.id
_entity.type
_entity.pdbx_description
1 polymer ?
#
loop_
_entity_poly.entity_id
_entity_poly.type
_entity_poly.pdbx_seq_one_letter_code
_entity_poly.pdbx_strand_id
1 'polypeptide(L)'
;MNVVESKGIRHLVVRAESGEELPRALAQALDEASARAGRLSGTGVLDSVELASVDADGARVTRRIDTPVMAVSITGNIAQDGAAVSVRLYATLVQESPFGLQTVAGEILSARALSLEVFATALDDVALVRQGDDRSFAAAASSQAQPQAQPQPQPQAPSPPPARAAAPAPRITHPEPPRAPAPFPAAAPAAPAELPSAPTPLARPMQHRDDVEVYPETGDLVSHFHFGECEVMSSDGERIRLRQEKDGRVREVALGMLKIEAPTTDPATGKRHFRLSRKH
;
A
#
# COMPACT_ATOMS: atom_id res chain seq x y z
N MET A 1 19.39 23.55 9.23
CA MET A 1 18.22 22.71 8.90
C MET A 1 17.66 23.20 7.58
N ASN A 2 17.71 22.39 6.53
CA ASN A 2 17.15 22.74 5.21
C ASN A 2 15.75 22.15 5.11
N VAL A 3 14.76 22.98 4.77
CA VAL A 3 13.36 22.59 4.61
C VAL A 3 12.91 23.02 3.23
N VAL A 4 12.34 22.09 2.46
CA VAL A 4 11.75 22.34 1.14
C VAL A 4 10.37 21.70 1.15
N GLU A 5 9.35 22.47 0.76
CA GLU A 5 7.99 21.98 0.59
C GLU A 5 7.83 21.39 -0.81
N SER A 6 7.17 20.23 -0.91
CA SER A 6 6.79 19.60 -2.16
C SER A 6 5.28 19.73 -2.36
N LYS A 7 4.87 20.06 -3.58
CA LYS A 7 3.48 20.10 -4.05
C LYS A 7 3.20 19.01 -5.09
N GLY A 8 4.25 18.46 -5.72
CA GLY A 8 4.15 17.37 -6.69
C GLY A 8 4.33 16.01 -6.02
N ILE A 9 3.26 15.46 -5.43
CA ILE A 9 3.31 14.16 -4.75
C ILE A 9 2.65 13.07 -5.61
N ARG A 10 3.38 11.98 -5.86
CA ARG A 10 2.84 10.74 -6.43
C ARG A 10 3.11 9.55 -5.52
N HIS A 11 2.21 8.58 -5.57
CA HIS A 11 2.36 7.31 -4.87
C HIS A 11 2.58 6.18 -5.86
N LEU A 12 3.57 5.34 -5.62
CA LEU A 12 3.91 4.18 -6.43
C LEU A 12 3.89 2.95 -5.53
N VAL A 13 3.45 1.82 -6.09
CA VAL A 13 3.59 0.50 -5.46
C VAL A 13 4.56 -0.28 -6.33
N VAL A 14 5.64 -0.75 -5.70
CA VAL A 14 6.66 -1.58 -6.33
C VAL A 14 6.64 -2.93 -5.64
N ARG A 15 6.50 -3.99 -6.42
CA ARG A 15 6.62 -5.37 -5.92
C ARG A 15 7.92 -5.94 -6.44
N ALA A 16 8.77 -6.39 -5.54
CA ALA A 16 9.97 -7.13 -5.90
C ALA A 16 9.72 -8.63 -5.77
N GLU A 17 10.06 -9.35 -6.85
CA GLU A 17 9.84 -10.79 -6.95
C GLU A 17 11.07 -11.57 -6.49
N SER A 18 10.90 -12.89 -6.42
CA SER A 18 11.96 -13.81 -6.02
C SER A 18 13.22 -13.65 -6.86
N GLY A 19 14.35 -13.44 -6.18
CA GLY A 19 15.67 -13.35 -6.79
C GLY A 19 16.14 -11.93 -7.13
N GLU A 20 15.31 -10.91 -6.97
CA GLU A 20 15.67 -9.52 -7.30
C GLU A 20 16.58 -8.88 -6.24
N GLU A 21 17.64 -8.20 -6.70
CA GLU A 21 18.61 -7.47 -5.86
C GLU A 21 18.07 -6.08 -5.51
N LEU A 22 17.62 -5.91 -4.27
CA LEU A 22 16.69 -4.84 -3.87
C LEU A 22 17.17 -3.40 -4.12
N PRO A 23 18.31 -2.92 -3.58
CA PRO A 23 18.70 -1.53 -3.81
C PRO A 23 18.81 -1.20 -5.30
N ARG A 24 19.35 -2.14 -6.10
CA ARG A 24 19.52 -1.97 -7.53
C ARG A 24 18.18 -2.03 -8.28
N ALA A 25 17.35 -3.03 -8.01
CA ALA A 25 16.06 -3.21 -8.66
C ALA A 25 15.11 -2.05 -8.36
N LEU A 26 15.08 -1.58 -7.11
CA LEU A 26 14.30 -0.40 -6.72
C LEU A 26 14.82 0.87 -7.39
N ALA A 27 16.13 1.10 -7.41
CA ALA A 27 16.69 2.26 -8.10
C ALA A 27 16.30 2.28 -9.59
N GLN A 28 16.36 1.13 -10.27
CA GLN A 28 15.93 1.01 -11.67
C GLN A 28 14.44 1.28 -11.85
N ALA A 29 13.57 0.62 -11.07
CA ALA A 29 12.12 0.80 -11.19
C ALA A 29 11.68 2.25 -10.91
N LEU A 30 12.33 2.91 -9.94
CA LEU A 30 12.09 4.32 -9.64
C LEU A 30 12.66 5.24 -10.71
N ASP A 31 13.79 4.87 -11.32
CA ASP A 31 14.35 5.62 -12.44
C ASP A 31 13.38 5.64 -13.64
N GLU A 32 12.86 4.47 -14.00
CA GLU A 32 11.86 4.27 -15.06
C GLU A 32 10.56 5.06 -14.76
N ALA A 33 10.13 5.11 -13.49
CA ALA A 33 8.97 5.89 -13.05
C ALA A 33 9.23 7.40 -12.91
N SER A 34 10.44 7.87 -13.24
CA SER A 34 10.90 9.25 -13.07
C SER A 34 10.82 9.76 -11.62
N ALA A 35 10.91 8.86 -10.63
CA ALA A 35 10.92 9.21 -9.21
C ALA A 35 12.37 9.52 -8.77
N ARG A 36 12.71 10.81 -8.69
CA ARG A 36 14.09 11.28 -8.38
C ARG A 36 14.32 11.66 -6.93
N ALA A 37 13.25 11.99 -6.21
CA ALA A 37 13.28 12.27 -4.78
C ALA A 37 12.04 11.66 -4.12
N GLY A 38 12.17 11.28 -2.85
CA GLY A 38 11.03 10.71 -2.14
C GLY A 38 11.37 9.83 -0.95
N ARG A 39 10.34 9.14 -0.48
CA ARG A 39 10.40 8.23 0.66
C ARG A 39 9.93 6.84 0.25
N LEU A 40 10.56 5.83 0.84
CA LEU A 40 10.22 4.42 0.67
C LEU A 40 9.77 3.84 2.02
N SER A 41 8.78 2.95 1.96
CA SER A 41 8.37 2.08 3.07
C SER A 41 7.93 0.73 2.52
N GLY A 42 8.26 -0.38 3.16
CA GLY A 42 7.86 -1.70 2.68
C GLY A 42 7.98 -2.79 3.71
N THR A 43 7.47 -3.97 3.36
CA THR A 43 7.52 -5.19 4.17
C THR A 43 7.60 -6.42 3.25
N GLY A 44 8.06 -7.55 3.79
CA GLY A 44 8.07 -8.81 3.05
C GLY A 44 9.10 -9.80 3.57
N VAL A 45 9.65 -10.61 2.68
CA VAL A 45 10.62 -11.67 2.98
C VAL A 45 11.83 -11.52 2.06
N LEU A 46 13.01 -11.58 2.66
CA LEU A 46 14.30 -11.57 1.99
C LEU A 46 14.93 -12.95 2.13
N ASP A 47 15.58 -13.48 1.10
CA ASP A 47 16.33 -14.74 1.22
C ASP A 47 17.71 -14.53 1.85
N SER A 48 18.27 -13.35 1.65
CA SER A 48 19.61 -12.97 2.05
C SER A 48 19.71 -11.46 2.15
N VAL A 49 20.52 -10.99 3.08
CA VAL A 49 20.71 -9.57 3.35
C VAL A 49 22.07 -9.30 3.95
N GLU A 50 22.68 -8.21 3.50
CA GLU A 50 23.86 -7.63 4.07
C GLU A 50 23.49 -6.28 4.69
N LEU A 51 23.64 -6.19 6.01
CA LEU A 51 23.32 -5.01 6.80
C LEU A 51 24.61 -4.31 7.25
N ALA A 52 24.63 -2.99 7.17
CA ALA A 52 25.56 -2.17 7.93
C ALA A 52 24.89 -1.60 9.19
N SER A 53 25.61 -1.61 10.30
CA SER A 53 25.26 -0.87 11.51
C SER A 53 26.49 -0.15 12.08
N VAL A 54 26.29 0.61 13.15
CA VAL A 54 27.36 1.19 13.96
C VAL A 54 27.54 0.33 15.21
N ASP A 55 28.77 -0.02 15.57
CA ASP A 55 29.06 -0.72 16.82
C ASP A 55 29.19 0.25 18.03
N ALA A 56 29.57 -0.28 19.18
CA ALA A 56 29.71 0.50 20.40
C ALA A 56 30.83 1.57 20.32
N ASP A 57 31.83 1.35 19.47
CA ASP A 57 32.98 2.24 19.29
C ASP A 57 32.73 3.26 18.17
N GLY A 58 31.54 3.24 17.56
CA GLY A 58 31.19 4.13 16.45
C GLY A 58 31.69 3.63 15.10
N ALA A 59 32.30 2.44 15.03
CA ALA A 59 32.78 1.88 13.78
C ALA A 59 31.63 1.26 12.98
N ARG A 60 31.72 1.39 11.65
CA ARG A 60 30.78 0.73 10.74
C ARG A 60 31.11 -0.76 10.72
N VAL A 61 30.13 -1.57 11.08
CA VAL A 61 30.20 -3.02 11.06
C VAL A 61 29.18 -3.57 10.07
N THR A 62 29.59 -4.57 9.31
CA THR A 62 28.73 -5.25 8.34
C THR A 62 28.41 -6.66 8.83
N ARG A 63 27.16 -7.06 8.67
CA ARG A 63 26.68 -8.42 8.99
C ARG A 63 25.91 -8.98 7.82
N ARG A 64 26.14 -10.25 7.52
CA ARG A 64 25.47 -10.97 6.46
C ARG A 64 24.57 -12.05 7.05
N ILE A 65 23.37 -12.18 6.51
CA ILE A 65 22.39 -13.21 6.85
C ILE A 65 22.04 -13.91 5.53
N ASP A 66 22.37 -15.20 5.42
CA ASP A 66 22.17 -16.02 4.21
C ASP A 66 21.01 -17.02 4.39
N THR A 67 19.99 -16.60 5.12
CA THR A 67 18.80 -17.40 5.42
C THR A 67 17.56 -16.52 5.30
N PRO A 68 16.39 -17.09 4.96
CA PRO A 68 15.16 -16.33 4.87
C PRO A 68 14.86 -15.55 6.17
N VAL A 69 14.57 -14.26 6.01
CA VAL A 69 14.21 -13.35 7.11
C VAL A 69 12.98 -12.53 6.75
N MET A 70 12.15 -12.27 7.75
CA MET A 70 10.98 -11.41 7.59
C MET A 70 11.41 -9.95 7.76
N ALA A 71 11.25 -9.15 6.72
CA ALA A 71 11.39 -7.70 6.80
C ALA A 71 10.09 -7.08 7.33
N VAL A 72 10.03 -6.90 8.65
CA VAL A 72 8.86 -6.29 9.32
C VAL A 72 8.75 -4.79 9.05
N SER A 73 9.87 -4.15 8.70
CA SER A 73 9.89 -2.78 8.21
C SER A 73 11.10 -2.56 7.34
N ILE A 74 10.89 -2.03 6.15
CA ILE A 74 11.90 -1.38 5.33
C ILE A 74 11.49 0.09 5.22
N THR A 75 12.44 0.99 5.45
CA THR A 75 12.24 2.43 5.26
C THR A 75 13.42 3.00 4.51
N GLY A 76 13.19 4.04 3.71
CA GLY A 76 14.28 4.61 2.94
C GLY A 76 13.95 5.93 2.29
N ASN A 77 14.91 6.46 1.55
CA ASN A 77 14.73 7.63 0.73
C ASN A 77 15.28 7.41 -0.68
N ILE A 78 14.67 8.15 -1.61
CA ILE A 78 15.05 8.25 -3.00
C ILE A 78 15.81 9.57 -3.14
N ALA A 79 17.00 9.51 -3.70
CA ALA A 79 17.82 10.68 -3.99
C ALA A 79 18.53 10.50 -5.33
N GLN A 80 19.24 11.53 -5.75
CA GLN A 80 20.13 11.52 -6.90
C GLN A 80 21.57 11.43 -6.43
N ASP A 81 22.35 10.58 -7.08
CA ASP A 81 23.81 10.60 -7.03
C ASP A 81 24.32 10.84 -8.45
N GLY A 82 24.82 12.05 -8.70
CA GLY A 82 25.02 12.55 -10.06
C GLY A 82 23.70 12.54 -10.85
N ALA A 83 23.68 11.82 -11.97
CA ALA A 83 22.50 11.66 -12.82
C ALA A 83 21.63 10.43 -12.47
N ALA A 84 22.13 9.54 -11.62
CA ALA A 84 21.48 8.28 -11.30
C ALA A 84 20.55 8.40 -10.09
N VAL A 85 19.46 7.63 -10.10
CA VAL A 85 18.65 7.41 -8.89
C VAL A 85 19.43 6.52 -7.92
N SER A 86 19.50 6.95 -6.67
CA SER A 86 20.13 6.25 -5.56
C SER A 86 19.12 6.06 -4.43
N VAL A 87 18.95 4.83 -3.99
CA VAL A 87 18.11 4.47 -2.85
C VAL A 87 18.97 4.13 -1.65
N ARG A 88 18.59 4.64 -0.48
CA ARG A 88 19.15 4.18 0.80
C ARG A 88 18.03 3.58 1.63
N LEU A 89 18.24 2.34 2.04
CA LEU A 89 17.24 1.53 2.73
C LEU A 89 17.77 1.14 4.11
N TYR A 90 16.89 1.17 5.09
CA TYR A 90 17.09 0.67 6.44
C TYR A 90 16.00 -0.34 6.72
N ALA A 91 16.36 -1.43 7.40
CA ALA A 91 15.41 -2.46 7.74
C ALA A 91 15.46 -2.86 9.21
N THR A 92 14.30 -3.29 9.69
CA THR A 92 14.12 -4.11 10.88
C THR A 92 13.67 -5.47 10.41
N LEU A 93 14.44 -6.49 10.77
CA LEU A 93 14.29 -7.86 10.32
C LEU A 93 14.02 -8.76 11.52
N VAL A 94 13.20 -9.78 11.32
CA VAL A 94 12.93 -10.83 12.29
C VAL A 94 13.32 -12.17 11.69
N GLN A 95 14.07 -12.94 12.48
CA GLN A 95 14.48 -14.30 12.16
C GLN A 95 14.11 -15.23 13.32
N GLU A 96 13.66 -16.43 13.01
CA GLU A 96 13.49 -17.49 14.00
C GLU A 96 14.83 -18.18 14.28
N SER A 97 15.16 -18.32 15.56
CA SER A 97 16.34 -19.04 16.05
C SER A 97 15.93 -20.14 17.02
N PRO A 98 16.83 -21.08 17.38
CA PRO A 98 16.56 -22.06 18.43
C PRO A 98 16.18 -21.46 19.79
N PHE A 99 16.47 -20.18 20.02
CA PHE A 99 16.15 -19.45 21.24
C PHE A 99 14.94 -18.51 21.09
N GLY A 100 14.16 -18.67 20.01
CA GLY A 100 13.01 -17.83 19.68
C GLY A 100 13.32 -16.77 18.63
N LEU A 101 12.42 -15.78 18.52
CA LEU A 101 12.52 -14.70 17.56
C LEU A 101 13.67 -13.74 17.91
N GLN A 102 14.51 -13.47 16.92
CA GLN A 102 15.60 -12.50 16.99
C GLN A 102 15.34 -11.35 16.04
N THR A 103 15.61 -10.13 16.51
CA THR A 103 15.47 -8.91 15.71
C THR A 103 16.85 -8.36 15.37
N VAL A 104 17.04 -8.00 14.11
CA VAL A 104 18.25 -7.36 13.59
C VAL A 104 17.85 -6.12 12.80
N ALA A 105 18.66 -5.06 12.89
CA ALA A 105 18.38 -3.83 12.16
C ALA A 105 19.66 -3.18 11.64
N GLY A 106 19.52 -2.45 10.52
CA GLY A 106 20.64 -1.78 9.89
C GLY A 106 20.29 -1.18 8.53
N GLU A 107 21.26 -0.54 7.90
CA GLU A 107 21.21 -0.12 6.51
C GLU A 107 21.38 -1.35 5.61
N ILE A 108 20.50 -1.55 4.63
CA ILE A 108 20.65 -2.60 3.61
C ILE A 108 21.71 -2.17 2.61
N LEU A 109 22.82 -2.93 2.53
CA LEU A 109 23.84 -2.77 1.49
C LEU A 109 23.50 -3.58 0.25
N SER A 110 23.07 -4.82 0.49
CA SER A 110 22.57 -5.75 -0.52
C SER A 110 21.49 -6.60 0.12
N ALA A 111 20.51 -7.01 -0.66
CA ALA A 111 19.46 -7.92 -0.24
C ALA A 111 18.80 -8.51 -1.46
N ARG A 112 18.40 -9.77 -1.37
CA ARG A 112 17.66 -10.44 -2.42
C ARG A 112 16.27 -10.80 -1.91
N ALA A 113 15.26 -10.36 -2.67
CA ALA A 113 13.87 -10.54 -2.31
C ALA A 113 13.40 -11.97 -2.57
N LEU A 114 12.55 -12.49 -1.69
CA LEU A 114 11.67 -13.62 -2.01
C LEU A 114 10.28 -13.11 -2.41
N SER A 115 9.78 -12.14 -1.66
CA SER A 115 8.56 -11.38 -1.95
C SER A 115 8.62 -10.12 -1.13
N LEU A 116 8.63 -8.95 -1.77
CA LEU A 116 8.65 -7.67 -1.08
C LEU A 116 7.66 -6.70 -1.72
N GLU A 117 6.90 -6.01 -0.88
CA GLU A 117 6.04 -4.91 -1.29
C GLU A 117 6.61 -3.60 -0.75
N VAL A 118 6.80 -2.63 -1.64
CA VAL A 118 7.33 -1.31 -1.33
C VAL A 118 6.36 -0.24 -1.82
N PHE A 119 5.95 0.61 -0.91
CA PHE A 119 5.24 1.84 -1.19
C PHE A 119 6.25 2.99 -1.28
N ALA A 120 6.20 3.74 -2.37
CA ALA A 120 7.02 4.92 -2.59
C ALA A 120 6.16 6.18 -2.68
N THR A 121 6.58 7.23 -1.97
CA THR A 121 6.07 8.58 -2.14
C THR A 121 7.11 9.39 -2.90
N ALA A 122 6.87 9.62 -4.19
CA ALA A 122 7.72 10.42 -5.06
C ALA A 122 7.37 11.90 -4.93
N LEU A 123 8.40 12.75 -4.91
CA LEU A 123 8.32 14.20 -4.82
C LEU A 123 8.86 14.79 -6.14
N ASP A 124 7.99 15.05 -7.10
CA ASP A 124 8.37 15.36 -8.49
C ASP A 124 8.91 16.79 -8.67
N ASP A 125 8.71 17.67 -7.69
CA ASP A 125 9.15 19.07 -7.69
C ASP A 125 10.32 19.32 -6.74
N VAL A 126 10.91 18.26 -6.17
CA VAL A 126 12.06 18.33 -5.27
C VAL A 126 13.20 17.51 -5.85
N ALA A 127 14.39 18.09 -5.89
CA ALA A 127 15.63 17.35 -6.04
C ALA A 127 16.20 17.05 -4.66
N LEU A 128 16.45 15.77 -4.38
CA LEU A 128 17.25 15.35 -3.24
C LEU A 128 18.57 14.81 -3.77
N VAL A 129 19.68 15.48 -3.51
CA VAL A 129 21.00 15.12 -4.08
C VAL A 129 21.92 14.67 -2.94
N ARG A 130 22.55 13.50 -3.08
CA ARG A 130 23.57 13.03 -2.14
C ARG A 130 24.87 13.78 -2.38
N GLN A 131 25.47 14.29 -1.31
CA GLN A 131 26.81 14.89 -1.36
C GLN A 131 27.76 14.08 -0.47
N GLY A 132 28.90 13.69 -1.03
CA GLY A 132 29.98 13.02 -0.29
C GLY A 132 30.03 11.49 -0.48
N ASP A 133 30.99 10.87 0.22
CA ASP A 133 31.27 9.44 0.11
C ASP A 133 30.18 8.63 0.85
N ASP A 134 29.44 7.83 0.09
CA ASP A 134 28.25 7.04 0.48
C ASP A 134 28.55 5.99 1.57
N ARG A 135 29.83 5.83 1.92
CA ARG A 135 30.35 4.88 2.92
C ARG A 135 30.13 5.32 4.38
N SER A 136 29.81 6.58 4.60
CA SER A 136 29.54 7.10 5.93
C SER A 136 28.03 7.11 6.21
N PHE A 137 27.62 6.62 7.39
CA PHE A 137 26.23 6.77 7.86
C PHE A 137 25.77 8.24 7.89
N ALA A 138 26.73 9.17 7.82
CA ALA A 138 26.55 10.62 7.81
C ALA A 138 26.44 11.22 6.39
N ALA A 139 26.47 10.43 5.32
CA ALA A 139 26.31 10.95 3.96
C ALA A 139 24.98 11.70 3.86
N ALA A 140 25.09 13.02 3.75
CA ALA A 140 24.00 13.96 3.82
C ALA A 140 23.40 14.16 2.43
N ALA A 141 22.08 14.18 2.38
CA ALA A 141 21.37 14.60 1.18
C ALA A 141 20.98 16.08 1.32
N SER A 142 21.27 16.87 0.29
CA SER A 142 20.83 18.26 0.17
C SER A 142 19.56 18.32 -0.67
N SER A 143 18.53 19.01 -0.17
CA SER A 143 17.29 19.23 -0.90
C SER A 143 17.29 20.59 -1.62
N GLN A 144 16.76 20.61 -2.84
CA GLN A 144 16.55 21.82 -3.64
C GLN A 144 15.19 21.74 -4.34
N ALA A 145 14.46 22.85 -4.43
CA ALA A 145 13.25 22.90 -5.25
C ALA A 145 13.64 22.84 -6.73
N GLN A 146 12.95 22.01 -7.50
CA GLN A 146 13.11 21.99 -8.96
C GLN A 146 12.09 22.93 -9.59
N PRO A 147 12.50 23.80 -10.53
CA PRO A 147 11.55 24.50 -11.37
C PRO A 147 10.72 23.46 -12.11
N GLN A 148 9.40 23.47 -11.90
CA GLN A 148 8.49 22.70 -12.75
C GLN A 148 8.74 23.13 -14.19
N ALA A 149 9.18 22.20 -15.04
CA ALA A 149 9.29 22.46 -16.46
C ALA A 149 7.89 22.86 -16.95
N GLN A 150 7.72 24.14 -17.31
CA GLN A 150 6.52 24.58 -18.00
C GLN A 150 6.38 23.71 -19.25
N PRO A 151 5.18 23.18 -19.57
CA PRO A 151 4.97 22.45 -20.80
C PRO A 151 5.42 23.35 -21.95
N GLN A 152 6.53 23.00 -22.59
CA GLN A 152 7.00 23.71 -23.76
C GLN A 152 5.86 23.68 -24.79
N PRO A 153 5.50 24.82 -25.40
CA PRO A 153 4.54 24.82 -26.49
C PRO A 153 5.05 23.86 -27.56
N GLN A 154 4.34 22.74 -27.75
CA GLN A 154 4.62 21.82 -28.84
C GLN A 154 4.64 22.63 -30.13
N PRO A 155 5.68 22.49 -30.98
CA PRO A 155 5.63 23.05 -32.32
C PRO A 155 4.36 22.54 -32.99
N GLN A 156 3.46 23.46 -33.35
CA GLN A 156 2.27 23.12 -34.12
C GLN A 156 2.73 22.36 -35.36
N ALA A 157 2.32 21.09 -35.46
CA ALA A 157 2.54 20.32 -36.67
C ALA A 157 1.92 21.11 -37.85
N PRO A 158 2.64 21.28 -38.97
CA PRO A 158 2.10 21.99 -40.12
C PRO A 158 0.80 21.34 -40.57
N SER A 159 -0.23 22.17 -40.78
CA SER A 159 -1.54 21.74 -41.24
C SER A 159 -1.39 20.92 -42.53
N PRO A 160 -2.05 19.75 -42.65
CA PRO A 160 -1.98 18.97 -43.87
C PRO A 160 -2.59 19.75 -45.04
N PRO A 161 -2.03 19.65 -46.26
CA PRO A 161 -2.57 20.30 -47.45
C PRO A 161 -3.96 19.73 -47.80
N PRO A 162 -4.82 20.53 -48.48
CA PRO A 162 -6.18 20.12 -48.81
C PRO A 162 -6.18 18.87 -49.69
N ALA A 163 -7.02 17.91 -49.30
CA ALA A 163 -7.17 16.61 -49.95
C ALA A 163 -7.58 16.78 -51.42
N ARG A 164 -6.77 16.21 -52.34
CA ARG A 164 -7.21 15.92 -53.70
C ARG A 164 -8.26 14.81 -53.67
N ALA A 165 -9.39 15.06 -54.32
CA ALA A 165 -10.43 14.07 -54.56
C ALA A 165 -9.85 12.86 -55.31
N ALA A 166 -9.85 11.70 -54.65
CA ALA A 166 -9.59 10.41 -55.26
C ALA A 166 -10.91 9.65 -55.47
N ALA A 167 -10.97 8.97 -56.61
CA ALA A 167 -12.10 8.25 -57.19
C ALA A 167 -12.73 7.16 -56.28
N PRO A 168 -14.00 6.76 -56.54
CA PRO A 168 -14.73 5.83 -55.69
C PRO A 168 -14.14 4.42 -55.72
N ALA A 169 -13.91 3.85 -54.53
CA ALA A 169 -13.54 2.45 -54.33
C ALA A 169 -14.75 1.50 -54.50
N PRO A 170 -14.54 0.24 -54.94
CA PRO A 170 -15.61 -0.73 -55.09
C PRO A 170 -16.16 -1.18 -53.71
N ARG A 171 -17.48 -1.42 -53.68
CA ARG A 171 -18.21 -1.91 -52.50
C ARG A 171 -17.77 -3.33 -52.15
N ILE A 172 -17.21 -3.51 -50.97
CA ILE A 172 -17.09 -4.82 -50.31
C ILE A 172 -18.38 -5.04 -49.51
N THR A 173 -19.12 -6.08 -49.85
CA THR A 173 -20.29 -6.57 -49.14
C THR A 173 -19.87 -7.24 -47.83
N HIS A 174 -20.47 -6.82 -46.71
CA HIS A 174 -20.34 -7.46 -45.41
C HIS A 174 -20.87 -8.92 -45.45
N PRO A 175 -20.18 -9.89 -44.83
CA PRO A 175 -20.80 -11.12 -44.38
C PRO A 175 -21.57 -10.88 -43.06
N GLU A 176 -22.74 -11.49 -43.00
CA GLU A 176 -23.73 -11.50 -41.92
C GLU A 176 -23.24 -12.27 -40.67
N PRO A 177 -23.58 -11.82 -39.45
CA PRO A 177 -23.21 -12.52 -38.21
C PRO A 177 -24.06 -13.80 -38.01
N PRO A 178 -23.48 -14.92 -37.52
CA PRO A 178 -24.24 -16.14 -37.28
C PRO A 178 -25.18 -16.00 -36.07
N ARG A 179 -26.42 -16.43 -36.31
CA ARG A 179 -27.57 -16.48 -35.40
C ARG A 179 -27.41 -17.56 -34.34
N ALA A 180 -27.64 -17.22 -33.08
CA ALA A 180 -27.74 -18.17 -31.97
C ALA A 180 -28.98 -19.08 -32.12
N PRO A 181 -28.89 -20.40 -31.87
CA PRO A 181 -30.06 -21.26 -31.76
C PRO A 181 -30.66 -21.25 -30.34
N ALA A 182 -31.98 -21.11 -30.31
CA ALA A 182 -32.87 -21.22 -29.15
C ALA A 182 -33.32 -22.70 -28.94
N PRO A 183 -34.04 -23.03 -27.85
CA PRO A 183 -34.04 -24.34 -27.19
C PRO A 183 -35.11 -25.32 -27.70
N PHE A 184 -34.90 -26.61 -27.43
CA PHE A 184 -35.88 -27.69 -27.63
C PHE A 184 -35.93 -28.62 -26.40
N PRO A 185 -37.01 -29.42 -26.21
CA PRO A 185 -37.76 -29.44 -24.96
C PRO A 185 -37.70 -30.79 -24.21
N ALA A 186 -38.40 -30.81 -23.08
CA ALA A 186 -38.48 -31.84 -22.06
C ALA A 186 -38.84 -33.26 -22.53
N ALA A 187 -38.26 -34.25 -21.86
CA ALA A 187 -38.88 -35.55 -21.60
C ALA A 187 -38.35 -36.15 -20.27
N ALA A 188 -39.27 -36.57 -19.41
CA ALA A 188 -39.10 -37.50 -18.29
C ALA A 188 -40.18 -38.59 -18.45
N PRO A 189 -40.26 -39.68 -17.66
CA PRO A 189 -39.34 -40.23 -16.65
C PRO A 189 -39.08 -41.76 -16.80
N ALA A 190 -38.12 -42.30 -16.06
CA ALA A 190 -38.17 -43.69 -15.55
C ALA A 190 -37.22 -43.87 -14.33
N ALA A 191 -37.77 -44.39 -13.23
CA ALA A 191 -37.06 -44.90 -12.04
C ALA A 191 -37.20 -46.46 -12.02
N PRO A 192 -36.72 -47.22 -11.00
CA PRO A 192 -35.77 -46.94 -9.91
C PRO A 192 -34.64 -48.00 -9.77
N ALA A 193 -33.59 -47.71 -8.99
CA ALA A 193 -32.79 -48.74 -8.31
C ALA A 193 -32.16 -48.18 -7.01
N GLU A 194 -32.06 -49.04 -6.00
CA GLU A 194 -31.98 -48.80 -4.56
C GLU A 194 -30.58 -48.44 -3.99
N LEU A 195 -30.59 -47.57 -2.94
CA LEU A 195 -29.84 -47.50 -1.65
C LEU A 195 -28.30 -47.75 -1.59
N PRO A 196 -27.55 -47.25 -0.56
CA PRO A 196 -27.99 -46.76 0.76
C PRO A 196 -27.45 -45.38 1.22
N SER A 197 -28.17 -44.84 2.21
CA SER A 197 -28.01 -43.56 2.89
C SER A 197 -26.78 -43.45 3.79
N ALA A 198 -26.11 -42.29 3.77
CA ALA A 198 -25.12 -41.87 4.77
C ALA A 198 -25.73 -40.86 5.76
N PRO A 199 -25.30 -40.84 7.03
CA PRO A 199 -26.07 -40.28 8.15
C PRO A 199 -25.96 -38.75 8.32
N THR A 200 -27.04 -38.20 8.86
CA THR A 200 -27.27 -36.83 9.31
C THR A 200 -26.23 -36.36 10.34
N PRO A 201 -25.65 -35.15 10.22
CA PRO A 201 -24.88 -34.57 11.32
C PRO A 201 -25.84 -34.06 12.42
N LEU A 202 -25.57 -34.51 13.64
CA LEU A 202 -26.20 -34.10 14.89
C LEU A 202 -26.16 -32.57 15.05
N ALA A 203 -27.33 -31.97 15.20
CA ALA A 203 -27.48 -30.60 15.66
C ALA A 203 -26.87 -30.46 17.06
N ARG A 204 -25.75 -29.75 17.16
CA ARG A 204 -25.18 -29.34 18.44
C ARG A 204 -25.99 -28.14 18.95
N PRO A 205 -26.50 -28.14 20.19
CA PRO A 205 -27.30 -27.05 20.72
C PRO A 205 -26.49 -25.75 20.72
N MET A 206 -27.11 -24.72 20.14
CA MET A 206 -26.66 -23.34 20.12
C MET A 206 -26.36 -22.89 21.56
N GLN A 207 -25.09 -22.64 21.87
CA GLN A 207 -24.75 -21.59 22.82
C GLN A 207 -24.66 -20.30 22.02
N HIS A 208 -25.81 -19.62 21.94
CA HIS A 208 -25.90 -18.26 21.46
C HIS A 208 -25.31 -17.34 22.54
N ARG A 209 -24.10 -16.85 22.28
CA ARG A 209 -23.66 -15.52 22.73
C ARG A 209 -22.53 -15.08 21.80
N ASP A 210 -22.93 -14.81 20.57
CA ASP A 210 -22.19 -13.90 19.71
C ASP A 210 -22.20 -12.53 20.39
N ASP A 211 -21.21 -12.24 21.23
CA ASP A 211 -20.82 -10.85 21.47
C ASP A 211 -20.15 -10.38 20.17
N VAL A 212 -20.95 -10.11 19.14
CA VAL A 212 -20.50 -9.41 17.94
C VAL A 212 -20.08 -8.04 18.43
N GLU A 213 -18.78 -7.83 18.60
CA GLU A 213 -18.21 -6.54 18.94
C GLU A 213 -18.47 -5.62 17.73
N VAL A 214 -19.60 -4.91 17.77
CA VAL A 214 -20.03 -4.03 16.67
C VAL A 214 -19.17 -2.77 16.72
N TYR A 215 -18.34 -2.58 15.70
CA TYR A 215 -17.47 -1.43 15.57
C TYR A 215 -18.17 -0.26 14.86
N PRO A 216 -17.83 1.01 15.19
CA PRO A 216 -18.32 2.16 14.45
C PRO A 216 -17.80 2.16 13.01
N GLU A 217 -18.68 2.47 12.06
CA GLU A 217 -18.36 2.59 10.63
C GLU A 217 -18.41 4.05 10.16
N THR A 218 -17.93 4.31 8.95
CA THR A 218 -17.94 5.64 8.35
C THR A 218 -19.36 6.21 8.27
N GLY A 219 -19.55 7.42 8.80
CA GLY A 219 -20.83 8.13 8.84
C GLY A 219 -21.63 7.95 10.13
N ASP A 220 -21.19 7.05 11.03
CA ASP A 220 -21.77 6.91 12.37
C ASP A 220 -21.37 8.08 13.28
N LEU A 221 -22.22 8.34 14.27
CA LEU A 221 -21.94 9.32 15.33
C LEU A 221 -21.31 8.60 16.52
N VAL A 222 -20.37 9.29 17.17
CA VAL A 222 -19.60 8.76 18.28
C VAL A 222 -19.45 9.82 19.36
N SER A 223 -19.88 9.48 20.58
CA SER A 223 -19.60 10.29 21.78
C SER A 223 -18.31 9.80 22.44
N HIS A 224 -17.22 10.56 22.27
CA HIS A 224 -15.92 10.24 22.85
C HIS A 224 -15.70 11.00 24.16
N PHE A 225 -15.29 10.31 25.24
CA PHE A 225 -15.16 10.90 26.59
C PHE A 225 -14.31 12.18 26.69
N HIS A 226 -13.34 12.39 25.77
CA HIS A 226 -12.51 13.60 25.73
C HIS A 226 -12.90 14.60 24.63
N PHE A 227 -13.52 14.13 23.55
CA PHE A 227 -13.74 14.95 22.35
C PHE A 227 -15.21 15.35 22.17
N GLY A 228 -16.12 14.77 22.94
CA GLY A 228 -17.56 14.95 22.79
C GLY A 228 -18.08 14.25 21.54
N GLU A 229 -19.12 14.83 20.94
CA GLU A 229 -19.78 14.33 19.74
C GLU A 229 -18.88 14.48 18.51
N CYS A 230 -18.65 13.36 17.83
CA CYS A 230 -17.80 13.25 16.66
C CYS A 230 -18.47 12.40 15.57
N GLU A 231 -18.15 12.67 14.31
CA GLU A 231 -18.55 11.81 13.18
C GLU A 231 -17.36 10.98 12.71
N VAL A 232 -17.60 9.69 12.46
CA VAL A 232 -16.58 8.77 11.93
C VAL A 232 -16.36 9.08 10.45
N MET A 233 -15.17 9.55 10.10
CA MET A 233 -14.77 9.78 8.71
C MET A 233 -14.19 8.54 8.04
N SER A 234 -13.52 7.68 8.81
CA SER A 234 -12.98 6.41 8.34
C SER A 234 -12.78 5.46 9.51
N SER A 235 -12.99 4.17 9.27
CA SER A 235 -12.75 3.08 10.22
C SER A 235 -12.00 1.97 9.51
N ASP A 236 -10.90 1.50 10.08
CA ASP A 236 -10.11 0.36 9.58
C ASP A 236 -10.23 -0.88 10.49
N GLY A 237 -11.08 -0.81 11.52
CA GLY A 237 -11.28 -1.86 12.52
C GLY A 237 -10.30 -1.82 13.70
N GLU A 238 -9.15 -1.14 13.57
CA GLU A 238 -8.17 -0.97 14.65
C GLU A 238 -8.13 0.48 15.16
N ARG A 239 -8.36 1.43 14.26
CA ARG A 239 -8.35 2.88 14.45
C ARG A 239 -9.53 3.51 13.73
N ILE A 240 -9.98 4.62 14.29
CA ILE A 240 -11.01 5.46 13.69
C ILE A 240 -10.53 6.89 13.57
N ARG A 241 -10.88 7.54 12.46
CA ARG A 241 -10.72 8.99 12.28
C ARG A 241 -12.03 9.68 12.60
N LEU A 242 -11.99 10.51 13.63
CA LEU A 242 -13.13 11.25 14.15
C LEU A 242 -13.03 12.72 13.76
N ARG A 243 -14.09 13.27 13.18
CA ARG A 243 -14.26 14.71 12.98
C ARG A 243 -15.08 15.27 14.13
N GLN A 244 -14.51 16.20 14.89
CA GLN A 244 -15.21 16.88 15.97
C GLN A 244 -16.25 17.85 15.41
N GLU A 245 -17.49 17.80 15.91
CA GLU A 245 -18.54 18.71 15.45
C GLU A 245 -18.25 20.17 15.84
N LYS A 246 -17.64 20.39 17.01
CA LYS A 246 -17.41 21.73 17.56
C LYS A 246 -16.35 22.56 16.82
N ASP A 247 -15.29 21.92 16.33
CA ASP A 247 -14.10 22.62 15.78
C ASP A 247 -13.64 22.04 14.42
N GLY A 248 -14.34 21.03 13.89
CA GLY A 248 -14.02 20.38 12.62
C GLY A 248 -12.68 19.62 12.60
N ARG A 249 -11.93 19.60 13.70
CA ARG A 249 -10.62 18.93 13.80
C ARG A 249 -10.78 17.43 13.63
N VAL A 250 -9.91 16.86 12.81
CA VAL A 250 -9.82 15.41 12.60
C VAL A 250 -8.81 14.83 13.58
N ARG A 251 -9.21 13.79 14.31
CA ARG A 251 -8.37 13.06 15.27
C ARG A 251 -8.42 11.57 14.98
N GLU A 252 -7.27 10.93 15.02
CA GLU A 252 -7.16 9.47 14.92
C GLU A 252 -7.12 8.87 16.32
N VAL A 253 -7.91 7.82 16.55
CA VAL A 253 -8.03 7.17 17.86
C VAL A 253 -7.95 5.65 17.68
N ALA A 254 -7.11 5.00 18.48
CA ALA A 254 -6.98 3.55 18.49
C ALA A 254 -8.11 2.90 19.30
N LEU A 255 -8.86 2.00 18.68
CA LEU A 255 -10.01 1.31 19.27
C LEU A 255 -9.60 0.32 20.35
N GLY A 256 -8.40 -0.30 20.25
CA GLY A 256 -7.92 -1.31 21.20
C GLY A 256 -7.78 -0.82 22.66
N MET A 257 -7.71 0.51 22.85
CA MET A 257 -7.60 1.15 24.17
C MET A 257 -8.94 1.69 24.69
N LEU A 258 -10.02 1.48 23.94
CA LEU A 258 -11.35 1.99 24.25
C LEU A 258 -12.33 0.84 24.49
N LYS A 259 -13.33 1.13 25.30
CA LYS A 259 -14.52 0.30 25.45
C LYS A 259 -15.62 0.91 24.59
N ILE A 260 -16.10 0.12 23.63
CA ILE A 260 -17.16 0.48 22.70
C ILE A 260 -18.49 -0.02 23.30
N GLU A 261 -19.41 0.89 23.58
CA GLU A 261 -20.77 0.52 23.96
C GLU A 261 -21.64 0.24 22.72
N ALA A 262 -22.64 -0.62 22.88
CA ALA A 262 -23.58 -0.95 21.81
C ALA A 262 -24.23 0.32 21.22
N PRO A 263 -24.41 0.40 19.89
CA PRO A 263 -24.95 1.59 19.26
C PRO A 263 -26.41 1.83 19.66
N THR A 264 -26.74 3.09 19.91
CA THR A 264 -28.13 3.56 19.98
C THR A 264 -28.51 4.15 18.63
N THR A 265 -29.56 3.66 18.00
CA THR A 265 -30.05 4.24 16.74
C THR A 265 -30.95 5.42 17.06
N ASP A 266 -30.63 6.59 16.52
CA ASP A 266 -31.50 7.76 16.64
C ASP A 266 -32.73 7.59 15.72
N PRO A 267 -33.96 7.58 16.27
CA PRO A 267 -35.17 7.39 15.49
C PRO A 267 -35.46 8.52 14.49
N ALA A 268 -34.85 9.71 14.62
CA ALA A 268 -35.07 10.84 13.72
C ALA A 268 -34.14 10.82 12.50
N THR A 269 -32.90 10.37 12.66
CA THR A 269 -31.86 10.42 11.61
C THR A 269 -31.50 9.05 11.04
N GLY A 270 -31.90 7.96 11.71
CA GLY A 270 -31.53 6.60 11.35
C GLY A 270 -30.05 6.29 11.52
N LYS A 271 -29.26 7.23 12.05
CA LYS A 271 -27.82 7.05 12.29
C LYS A 271 -27.58 6.27 13.57
N ARG A 272 -26.54 5.43 13.56
CA ARG A 272 -26.08 4.73 14.76
C ARG A 272 -25.19 5.67 15.56
N HIS A 273 -25.43 5.71 16.87
CA HIS A 273 -24.66 6.49 17.82
C HIS A 273 -23.93 5.56 18.80
N PHE A 274 -22.60 5.56 18.77
CA PHE A 274 -21.75 4.78 19.65
C PHE A 274 -21.20 5.64 20.80
N ARG A 275 -21.05 5.05 21.99
CA ARG A 275 -20.35 5.69 23.11
C ARG A 275 -18.99 5.04 23.32
N LEU A 276 -17.93 5.86 23.37
CA LEU A 276 -16.56 5.42 23.62
C LEU A 276 -16.08 5.86 25.00
N SER A 277 -15.74 4.88 25.83
CA SER A 277 -15.19 5.08 27.17
C SER A 277 -13.78 4.50 27.29
N ARG A 278 -13.04 4.89 28.34
CA ARG A 278 -11.71 4.33 28.60
C ARG A 278 -11.83 2.88 29.05
N LYS A 279 -11.00 2.01 28.50
CA LYS A 279 -10.80 0.66 29.02
C LYS A 279 -9.98 0.77 30.31
N HIS A 280 -10.55 0.35 31.43
CA HIS A 280 -9.87 0.30 32.73
C HIS A 280 -8.98 -0.93 32.83
#